data_AF-A0A950SHD3-F1
#
_entry.id   AF-A0A950SHD3-F1
#
_cell.length_a   1.000
_cell.length_b   1.000
_cell.length_c   1.000
_cell.angle_alpha   90.00
_cell.angle_beta   90.00
_cell.angle_gamma   90.00
#
_symmetry.space_group_name_H-M   'P 1'
#
loop_
_entity.id
_entity.type
_entity.pdbx_description
1 polymer ?
#
loop_
_entity_poly.entity_id
_entity_poly.type
_entity_poly.pdbx_seq_one_letter_code
_entity_poly.pdbx_strand_id
1 'polypeptide(L)'
;MTSTIDARMTSIDTTETPSWRLIEALSDAQTHFLQGSAEVARQSTDTYAKALKLFAEPQRSAYQALQQRMSELLEGTADVARDSTNTYINALTVIAEQQRLVSRAFQHWWFGIARAQSELMQRAVEGYDVARRELLRSAEGSVRSAAEAGTAVAETGVRASATRSPSTSKADGQGPARWRREEYDGSTAAEIVARLPQLSQNELDEVESYEKAHQSRQTVLQKVASLRGPEPLPGYDELNVPEIQRRLAEGGVDLAARVRDYERPRKARDGVLHAADAQLSKA
;
A
#
# COMPACT_ATOMS: atom_id res chain seq x y z
N MET A 1 -33.68 46.97 -59.26
CA MET A 1 -34.10 48.34 -59.64
C MET A 1 -33.30 48.75 -60.86
N THR A 2 -33.88 48.53 -62.04
CA THR A 2 -33.31 48.82 -63.36
C THR A 2 -33.45 50.30 -63.64
N SER A 3 -32.35 51.04 -63.57
CA SER A 3 -32.30 52.46 -63.94
C SER A 3 -32.24 52.58 -65.46
N THR A 4 -33.32 53.08 -66.03
CA THR A 4 -33.46 53.46 -67.44
C THR A 4 -32.47 54.59 -67.73
N ILE A 5 -31.37 54.28 -68.43
CA ILE A 5 -30.47 55.31 -68.97
C ILE A 5 -31.18 55.94 -70.17
N ASP A 6 -31.76 57.11 -69.93
CA ASP A 6 -32.45 57.94 -70.91
C ASP A 6 -31.39 58.57 -71.84
N ALA A 7 -31.29 58.03 -73.05
CA ALA A 7 -30.32 58.43 -74.07
C ALA A 7 -30.79 59.70 -74.80
N ARG A 8 -30.77 60.85 -74.12
CA ARG A 8 -30.81 62.17 -74.77
C ARG A 8 -29.40 62.60 -75.19
N MET A 9 -28.90 62.02 -76.28
CA MET A 9 -27.79 62.60 -77.04
C MET A 9 -28.34 63.76 -77.88
N THR A 10 -28.37 64.95 -77.28
CA THR A 10 -28.50 66.22 -78.02
C THR A 10 -27.38 66.33 -79.03
N SER A 11 -27.73 66.50 -80.31
CA SER A 11 -26.83 66.84 -81.42
C SER A 11 -26.03 68.09 -81.07
N ILE A 12 -24.74 67.91 -80.77
CA ILE A 12 -23.81 69.02 -80.54
C ILE A 12 -23.41 69.55 -81.91
N ASP A 13 -23.84 70.78 -82.21
CA ASP A 13 -23.43 71.57 -83.36
C ASP A 13 -21.92 71.85 -83.26
N THR A 14 -21.13 71.38 -84.23
CA THR A 14 -19.66 71.30 -84.15
C THR A 14 -18.92 72.52 -84.69
N THR A 15 -19.63 73.62 -84.98
CA THR A 15 -18.98 74.86 -85.42
C THR A 15 -18.53 75.71 -84.22
N GLU A 16 -17.22 75.69 -83.98
CA GLU A 16 -16.45 76.61 -83.11
C GLU A 16 -16.45 76.41 -81.58
N THR A 17 -16.50 75.18 -81.07
CA THR A 17 -15.94 74.94 -79.72
C THR A 17 -14.42 74.84 -79.80
N PRO A 18 -13.66 75.79 -79.21
CA PRO A 18 -12.20 75.75 -79.28
C PRO A 18 -11.68 74.51 -78.53
N SER A 19 -10.74 73.80 -79.15
CA SER A 19 -10.24 72.48 -78.71
C SER A 19 -9.76 72.41 -77.26
N TRP A 20 -9.31 73.52 -76.68
CA TRP A 20 -8.91 73.59 -75.27
C TRP A 20 -10.08 73.37 -74.29
N ARG A 21 -11.31 73.77 -74.63
CA ARG A 21 -12.50 73.52 -73.79
C ARG A 21 -12.88 72.05 -73.72
N LEU A 22 -12.61 71.28 -74.78
CA LEU A 22 -12.80 69.83 -74.76
C LEU A 22 -11.78 69.13 -73.86
N ILE A 23 -10.54 69.64 -73.82
CA ILE A 23 -9.49 69.12 -72.94
C ILE A 23 -9.82 69.41 -71.47
N GLU A 24 -10.30 70.62 -71.15
CA GLU A 24 -10.77 70.96 -69.79
C GLU A 24 -11.95 70.09 -69.37
N ALA A 25 -12.98 69.96 -70.21
CA ALA A 25 -14.14 69.12 -69.91
C ALA A 25 -13.76 67.65 -69.70
N LEU A 26 -12.78 67.13 -70.46
CA LEU A 26 -12.27 65.77 -70.29
C LEU A 26 -11.47 65.61 -68.99
N SER A 27 -10.65 66.61 -68.64
CA SER A 27 -9.89 66.65 -67.39
C SER A 27 -10.81 66.70 -66.16
N ASP A 28 -11.86 67.51 -66.22
CA ASP A 28 -12.86 67.62 -65.16
C ASP A 28 -13.66 66.31 -65.03
N ALA A 29 -14.04 65.68 -66.15
CA ALA A 29 -14.68 64.38 -66.15
C ALA A 29 -13.79 63.28 -65.56
N GLN A 30 -12.49 63.27 -65.90
CA GLN A 30 -11.52 62.35 -65.31
C GLN A 30 -11.36 62.59 -63.80
N THR A 31 -11.30 63.85 -63.37
CA THR A 31 -11.18 64.21 -61.95
C THR A 31 -12.40 63.77 -61.16
N HIS A 32 -13.62 64.02 -61.67
CA HIS A 32 -14.86 63.56 -61.05
C HIS A 32 -14.96 62.03 -61.00
N PHE A 33 -14.52 61.33 -62.04
CA PHE A 33 -14.48 59.86 -62.05
C PHE A 33 -13.50 59.31 -60.99
N LEU A 34 -12.31 59.89 -60.87
CA LEU A 34 -11.32 59.49 -59.86
C LEU A 34 -11.80 59.80 -58.43
N GLN A 35 -12.45 60.95 -58.21
CA GLN A 35 -13.05 61.28 -56.92
C GLN A 35 -14.19 60.32 -56.56
N GLY A 36 -15.08 60.02 -57.52
CA GLY A 36 -16.19 59.09 -57.32
C GLY A 36 -15.72 57.67 -57.02
N SER A 37 -14.69 57.18 -57.72
CA SER A 37 -14.11 55.86 -57.46
C SER A 37 -13.38 55.80 -56.10
N ALA A 38 -12.71 56.87 -55.68
CA ALA A 38 -12.10 56.96 -54.35
C ALA A 38 -13.16 56.98 -53.23
N GLU A 39 -14.29 57.67 -53.44
CA GLU A 39 -15.42 57.70 -52.51
C GLU A 39 -16.03 56.30 -52.34
N VAL A 40 -16.30 55.59 -53.45
CA VAL A 40 -16.80 54.20 -53.43
C VAL A 40 -15.83 53.26 -52.75
N ALA A 41 -14.52 53.42 -52.99
CA ALA A 41 -13.50 52.63 -52.31
C ALA A 41 -13.53 52.85 -50.79
N ARG A 42 -13.63 54.11 -50.33
CA ARG A 42 -13.76 54.43 -48.89
C ARG A 42 -15.04 53.88 -48.26
N GLN A 43 -16.18 53.98 -48.95
CA GLN A 43 -17.44 53.41 -48.46
C GLN A 43 -17.35 51.88 -48.38
N SER A 44 -16.69 51.24 -49.33
CA SER A 44 -16.47 49.79 -49.31
C SER A 44 -15.60 49.39 -48.11
N THR A 45 -14.49 50.10 -47.85
CA THR A 45 -13.59 49.76 -46.73
C THR A 45 -14.23 50.00 -45.38
N ASP A 46 -15.03 51.06 -45.22
CA ASP A 46 -15.79 51.30 -43.98
C ASP A 46 -16.87 50.22 -43.77
N THR A 47 -17.54 49.78 -44.83
CA THR A 47 -18.52 48.68 -44.76
C THR A 47 -17.85 47.36 -44.36
N TYR A 48 -16.70 47.02 -44.96
CA TYR A 48 -15.93 45.83 -44.57
C TYR A 48 -15.41 45.93 -43.14
N ALA A 49 -14.94 47.10 -42.70
CA ALA A 49 -14.48 47.31 -41.33
C ALA A 49 -15.61 47.14 -40.30
N LYS A 50 -16.82 47.63 -40.60
CA LYS A 50 -18.01 47.44 -39.76
C LYS A 50 -18.42 45.96 -39.72
N ALA A 51 -18.44 45.27 -40.86
CA ALA A 51 -18.75 43.84 -40.92
C ALA A 51 -17.73 43.00 -40.13
N LEU A 52 -16.43 43.32 -40.22
CA LEU A 52 -15.38 42.68 -39.44
C LEU A 52 -15.55 42.89 -37.94
N LYS A 53 -15.89 44.11 -37.48
CA LYS A 53 -16.17 44.36 -36.06
C LYS A 53 -17.39 43.59 -35.55
N LEU A 54 -18.49 43.60 -36.32
CA LEU A 54 -19.71 42.86 -36.00
C LEU A 54 -19.48 41.35 -35.87
N PHE A 55 -18.53 40.80 -36.64
CA PHE A 55 -18.20 39.38 -36.55
C PHE A 55 -17.16 39.06 -35.47
N ALA A 56 -16.18 39.94 -35.25
CA ALA A 56 -15.08 39.71 -34.32
C ALA A 56 -15.47 39.86 -32.85
N GLU A 57 -16.38 40.78 -32.52
CA GLU A 57 -16.79 41.01 -31.12
C GLU A 57 -17.54 39.81 -30.49
N PRO A 58 -18.54 39.20 -31.16
CA PRO A 58 -19.20 38.01 -30.65
C PRO A 58 -18.23 36.85 -30.46
N GLN A 59 -17.27 36.67 -31.39
CA GLN A 59 -16.26 35.62 -31.24
C GLN A 59 -15.35 35.87 -30.05
N ARG A 60 -14.86 37.11 -29.84
CA ARG A 60 -14.05 37.45 -28.66
C ARG A 60 -14.81 37.21 -27.36
N SER A 61 -16.08 37.61 -27.29
CA SER A 61 -16.92 37.38 -26.11
C SER A 61 -17.12 35.88 -25.85
N ALA A 62 -17.37 35.09 -26.89
CA ALA A 62 -17.52 33.64 -26.77
C ALA A 62 -16.23 32.98 -26.28
N TYR A 63 -15.06 33.39 -26.78
CA TYR A 63 -13.77 32.89 -26.31
C TYR A 63 -13.50 33.26 -24.84
N GLN A 64 -13.82 34.49 -24.42
CA GLN A 64 -13.68 34.92 -23.03
C GLN A 64 -14.60 34.14 -22.10
N ALA A 65 -15.86 33.93 -22.50
CA ALA A 65 -16.81 33.13 -21.73
C ALA A 65 -16.37 31.65 -21.61
N LEU A 66 -15.80 31.09 -22.69
CA LEU A 66 -15.22 29.75 -22.67
C LEU A 66 -14.03 29.67 -21.71
N GLN A 67 -13.12 30.65 -21.76
CA GLN A 67 -11.97 30.72 -20.85
C GLN A 67 -12.40 30.83 -19.39
N GLN A 68 -13.39 31.68 -19.07
CA GLN A 68 -13.94 31.82 -17.72
C GLN A 68 -14.55 30.50 -17.21
N ARG A 69 -15.40 29.85 -18.02
CA ARG A 69 -15.99 28.56 -17.65
C ARG A 69 -14.94 27.46 -17.45
N MET A 70 -13.88 27.46 -18.27
CA MET A 70 -12.81 26.47 -18.14
C MET A 70 -12.01 26.70 -16.85
N SER A 71 -11.73 27.95 -16.46
CA SER A 71 -11.09 28.24 -15.17
C SER A 71 -11.97 27.85 -13.99
N GLU A 72 -13.28 28.13 -14.04
CA GLU A 72 -14.22 27.72 -12.98
C GLU A 72 -14.29 26.20 -12.83
N LEU A 73 -14.29 25.46 -13.95
CA LEU A 73 -14.26 24.00 -13.93
C LEU A 73 -12.95 23.46 -13.34
N LEU A 74 -11.80 24.03 -13.72
CA LEU A 74 -10.50 23.61 -13.19
C LEU A 74 -10.39 23.88 -11.68
N GLU A 75 -10.84 25.04 -11.21
CA GLU A 75 -10.87 25.37 -9.79
C GLU A 75 -11.80 24.43 -9.01
N GLY A 76 -13.00 24.18 -9.52
CA GLY A 76 -13.93 23.22 -8.93
C GLY A 76 -13.36 21.80 -8.84
N THR A 77 -12.65 21.33 -9.86
CA THR A 77 -11.98 20.01 -9.82
C THR A 77 -10.83 19.96 -8.81
N ALA A 78 -10.08 21.05 -8.65
CA ALA A 78 -9.01 21.14 -7.67
C ALA A 78 -9.55 21.11 -6.23
N ASP A 79 -10.69 21.75 -5.98
CA ASP A 79 -11.34 21.72 -4.67
C ASP A 79 -11.90 20.34 -4.33
N VAL A 80 -12.53 19.65 -5.29
CA VAL A 80 -12.97 18.25 -5.09
C VAL A 80 -11.78 17.33 -4.78
N ALA A 81 -10.66 17.48 -5.49
CA ALA A 81 -9.45 16.69 -5.24
C ALA A 81 -8.84 17.00 -3.86
N ARG A 82 -8.86 18.27 -3.44
CA ARG A 82 -8.40 18.69 -2.10
C ARG A 82 -9.30 18.11 -1.01
N ASP A 83 -10.62 18.17 -1.17
CA ASP A 83 -11.59 17.61 -0.23
C ASP A 83 -11.49 16.08 -0.12
N SER A 84 -11.32 15.39 -1.25
CA SER A 84 -11.11 13.94 -1.25
C SER A 84 -9.80 13.56 -0.54
N THR A 85 -8.74 14.34 -0.74
CA THR A 85 -7.44 14.13 -0.08
C THR A 85 -7.56 14.34 1.43
N ASN A 86 -8.24 15.40 1.86
CA ASN A 86 -8.48 15.67 3.27
C ASN A 86 -9.32 14.57 3.93
N THR A 87 -10.36 14.08 3.24
CA THR A 87 -11.18 12.96 3.71
C THR A 87 -10.35 11.69 3.90
N TYR A 88 -9.47 11.38 2.94
CA TYR A 88 -8.56 10.24 3.04
C TYR A 88 -7.57 10.38 4.20
N ILE A 89 -6.94 11.55 4.37
CA ILE A 89 -6.01 11.83 5.49
C ILE A 89 -6.72 11.69 6.85
N ASN A 90 -7.94 12.21 6.96
CA ASN A 90 -8.74 12.08 8.18
C ASN A 90 -9.05 10.61 8.50
N ALA A 91 -9.44 9.82 7.50
CA ALA A 91 -9.68 8.39 7.68
C ALA A 91 -8.42 7.65 8.16
N LEU A 92 -7.24 7.97 7.61
CA LEU A 92 -5.98 7.40 8.07
C LEU A 92 -5.65 7.78 9.51
N THR A 93 -5.98 9.00 9.94
CA THR A 93 -5.75 9.46 11.31
C THR A 93 -6.64 8.69 12.30
N VAL A 94 -7.90 8.44 11.95
CA VAL A 94 -8.81 7.61 12.75
C VAL A 94 -8.28 6.19 12.90
N ILE A 95 -7.80 5.58 11.82
CA ILE A 95 -7.22 4.22 11.85
C ILE A 95 -5.97 4.19 12.75
N ALA A 96 -5.08 5.18 12.62
CA ALA A 96 -3.89 5.29 13.45
C ALA A 96 -4.25 5.45 14.94
N GLU A 97 -5.31 6.19 15.26
CA GLU A 97 -5.80 6.34 16.63
C GLU A 97 -6.39 5.04 17.18
N GLN A 98 -7.16 4.30 16.37
CA GLN A 98 -7.64 2.97 16.75
C GLN A 98 -6.50 2.00 17.05
N GLN A 99 -5.45 1.98 16.22
CA GLN A 99 -4.28 1.14 16.48
C GLN A 99 -3.57 1.50 17.80
N ARG A 100 -3.49 2.80 18.15
CA ARG A 100 -2.95 3.23 19.44
C ARG A 100 -3.81 2.81 20.62
N LEU A 101 -5.14 2.81 20.47
CA LEU A 101 -6.06 2.33 21.51
C LEU A 101 -5.94 0.82 21.71
N VAL A 102 -5.93 0.05 20.61
CA VAL A 102 -5.74 -1.41 20.65
C VAL A 102 -4.38 -1.77 21.24
N SER A 103 -3.32 -1.06 20.87
CA SER A 103 -1.97 -1.30 21.40
C SER A 103 -1.91 -1.02 22.91
N ARG A 104 -2.56 0.05 23.40
CA ARG A 104 -2.66 0.34 24.84
C ARG A 104 -3.45 -0.72 25.59
N ALA A 105 -4.59 -1.13 25.05
CA ALA A 105 -5.42 -2.18 25.66
C ALA A 105 -4.66 -3.51 25.73
N PHE A 106 -3.96 -3.86 24.65
CA PHE A 106 -3.12 -5.06 24.59
C PHE A 106 -1.95 -5.00 25.58
N GLN A 107 -1.23 -3.88 25.65
CA GLN A 107 -0.17 -3.68 26.65
C GLN A 107 -0.70 -3.84 28.07
N HIS A 108 -1.83 -3.23 28.38
CA HIS A 108 -2.43 -3.33 29.71
C HIS A 108 -2.80 -4.78 30.07
N TRP A 109 -3.45 -5.48 29.14
CA TRP A 109 -3.78 -6.90 29.30
C TRP A 109 -2.52 -7.76 29.47
N TRP A 110 -1.48 -7.55 28.65
CA TRP A 110 -0.22 -8.28 28.72
C TRP A 110 0.51 -8.08 30.05
N PHE A 111 0.60 -6.84 30.54
CA PHE A 111 1.17 -6.57 31.86
C PHE A 111 0.35 -7.18 33.00
N GLY A 112 -0.97 -7.28 32.84
CA GLY A 112 -1.84 -8.01 33.76
C GLY A 112 -1.48 -9.50 33.85
N ILE A 113 -1.30 -10.15 32.70
CA ILE A 113 -0.89 -11.57 32.63
C ILE A 113 0.51 -11.77 33.19
N ALA A 114 1.48 -10.94 32.80
CA ALA A 114 2.84 -11.03 33.30
C ALA A 114 2.89 -10.90 34.83
N ARG A 115 2.09 -9.98 35.40
CA ARG A 115 1.95 -9.85 36.86
C ARG A 115 1.37 -11.13 37.48
N ALA A 116 0.27 -11.66 36.94
CA ALA A 116 -0.34 -12.91 37.45
C ALA A 116 0.63 -14.11 37.38
N GLN A 117 1.40 -14.23 36.30
CA GLN A 117 2.42 -15.28 36.17
C GLN A 117 3.55 -15.11 37.19
N SER A 118 3.99 -13.88 37.46
CA SER A 118 5.01 -13.60 38.47
C SER A 118 4.55 -13.95 39.89
N GLU A 119 3.28 -13.68 40.23
CA GLU A 119 2.69 -14.06 41.51
C GLU A 119 2.61 -15.59 41.67
N LEU A 120 2.25 -16.31 40.60
CA LEU A 120 2.27 -17.77 40.59
C LEU A 120 3.68 -18.34 40.77
N MET A 121 4.68 -17.76 40.09
CA MET A 121 6.07 -18.18 40.26
C MET A 121 6.60 -17.90 41.66
N GLN A 122 6.27 -16.74 42.25
CA GLN A 122 6.63 -16.44 43.64
C GLN A 122 6.04 -17.47 44.60
N ARG A 123 4.74 -17.80 44.45
CA ARG A 123 4.10 -18.85 45.26
C ARG A 123 4.73 -20.23 45.06
N ALA A 124 5.14 -20.55 43.84
CA ALA A 124 5.81 -21.82 43.55
C ALA A 124 7.20 -21.90 44.19
N VAL A 125 7.96 -20.80 44.17
CA VAL A 125 9.27 -20.70 44.86
C VAL A 125 9.09 -20.80 46.37
N GLU A 126 8.11 -20.09 46.94
CA GLU A 126 7.80 -20.20 48.37
C GLU A 126 7.38 -21.62 48.76
N GLY A 127 6.55 -22.28 47.94
CA GLY A 127 6.16 -23.68 48.14
C GLY A 127 7.35 -24.64 48.03
N TYR A 128 8.26 -24.39 47.09
CA TYR A 128 9.49 -25.15 46.93
C TYR A 128 10.43 -24.98 48.13
N ASP A 129 10.58 -23.77 48.67
CA ASP A 129 11.41 -23.51 49.85
C ASP A 129 10.82 -24.12 51.13
N VAL A 130 9.50 -24.23 51.25
CA VAL A 130 8.84 -24.98 52.32
C VAL A 130 9.12 -26.48 52.17
N ALA A 131 8.91 -27.05 50.98
CA ALA A 131 9.17 -28.46 50.70
C ALA A 131 10.65 -28.84 50.91
N ARG A 132 11.56 -27.97 50.47
CA ARG A 132 13.01 -28.11 50.64
C ARG A 132 13.40 -28.09 52.12
N ARG A 133 12.84 -27.19 52.93
CA ARG A 133 13.09 -27.14 54.38
C ARG A 133 12.60 -28.39 55.09
N GLU A 134 11.47 -28.94 54.68
CA GLU A 134 10.93 -30.17 55.26
C GLU A 134 11.78 -31.40 54.90
N LEU A 135 12.25 -31.48 53.65
CA LEU A 135 13.22 -32.48 53.22
C LEU A 135 14.54 -32.38 53.99
N LEU A 136 15.04 -31.17 54.23
CA LEU A 136 16.26 -30.96 55.03
C LEU A 136 16.05 -31.38 56.49
N ARG A 137 14.90 -31.07 57.11
CA ARG A 137 14.57 -31.58 58.46
C ARG A 137 14.46 -33.10 58.52
N SER A 138 13.82 -33.71 57.51
CA SER A 138 13.71 -35.16 57.41
C SER A 138 15.08 -35.81 57.22
N ALA A 139 15.95 -35.21 56.39
CA ALA A 139 17.31 -35.65 56.20
C ALA A 139 18.15 -35.51 57.48
N GLU A 140 18.01 -34.40 58.23
CA GLU A 140 18.65 -34.23 59.53
C GLU A 140 18.17 -35.26 60.57
N GLY A 141 16.87 -35.59 60.57
CA GLY A 141 16.31 -36.67 61.40
C GLY A 141 16.85 -38.04 61.03
N SER A 142 17.00 -38.33 59.73
CA SER A 142 17.62 -39.55 59.21
C SER A 142 19.11 -39.63 59.49
N VAL A 143 19.84 -38.50 59.40
CA VAL A 143 21.27 -38.43 59.73
C VAL A 143 21.50 -38.59 61.23
N ARG A 144 20.63 -38.04 62.08
CA ARG A 144 20.68 -38.22 63.53
C ARG A 144 20.35 -39.67 63.92
N SER A 145 19.34 -40.28 63.28
CA SER A 145 19.01 -41.70 63.45
C SER A 145 20.13 -42.62 62.92
N ALA A 146 20.78 -42.26 61.82
CA ALA A 146 21.93 -42.99 61.28
C ALA A 146 23.20 -42.80 62.11
N ALA A 147 23.37 -41.67 62.80
CA ALA A 147 24.45 -41.44 63.75
C ALA A 147 24.22 -42.21 65.06
N GLU A 148 22.96 -42.33 65.51
CA GLU A 148 22.56 -43.17 66.65
C GLU A 148 22.63 -44.67 66.33
N ALA A 149 22.37 -45.06 65.07
CA ALA A 149 22.59 -46.43 64.60
C ALA A 149 24.07 -46.71 64.29
N GLY A 150 24.85 -45.69 63.91
CA GLY A 150 26.27 -45.78 63.57
C GLY A 150 27.19 -45.98 64.77
N THR A 151 26.75 -45.67 65.99
CA THR A 151 27.43 -46.06 67.24
C THR A 151 27.18 -47.52 67.64
N ALA A 152 26.23 -48.21 66.98
CA ALA A 152 25.93 -49.62 67.22
C ALA A 152 26.47 -50.58 66.13
N VAL A 153 26.96 -50.07 65.00
CA VAL A 153 27.40 -50.88 63.85
C VAL A 153 28.79 -50.44 63.37
N ALA A 154 29.75 -50.45 64.29
CA ALA A 154 31.19 -50.30 64.02
C ALA A 154 31.94 -51.64 64.16
N GLU A 155 31.29 -52.75 63.81
CA GLU A 155 31.93 -54.01 63.46
C GLU A 155 31.22 -54.55 62.21
N THR A 156 31.98 -54.99 61.19
CA THR A 156 31.52 -55.53 59.88
C THR A 156 31.00 -54.45 58.91
N GLY A 157 31.48 -54.21 57.69
CA GLY A 157 32.45 -54.86 56.81
C GLY A 157 32.16 -54.41 55.37
N VAL A 158 33.14 -53.76 54.73
CA VAL A 158 33.60 -53.86 53.32
C VAL A 158 32.59 -53.78 52.13
N ARG A 159 32.87 -52.78 51.24
CA ARG A 159 32.69 -52.68 49.75
C ARG A 159 31.30 -52.94 49.11
N ALA A 160 30.85 -51.98 48.28
CA ALA A 160 30.87 -52.05 46.80
C ALA A 160 29.82 -51.14 46.12
N SER A 161 30.17 -50.72 44.88
CA SER A 161 29.31 -50.25 43.77
C SER A 161 28.60 -48.90 43.90
N ALA A 162 28.88 -47.87 43.09
CA ALA A 162 28.82 -47.76 41.62
C ALA A 162 27.39 -47.78 41.04
N THR A 163 26.87 -46.60 40.68
CA THR A 163 26.05 -46.37 39.48
C THR A 163 25.99 -44.88 39.18
N ARG A 164 26.72 -44.43 38.15
CA ARG A 164 26.52 -43.14 37.47
C ARG A 164 25.60 -43.39 36.28
N SER A 165 24.62 -42.51 36.11
CA SER A 165 23.78 -42.40 34.91
C SER A 165 23.22 -40.96 34.84
N PRO A 166 22.80 -40.50 33.66
CA PRO A 166 23.44 -39.35 33.00
C PRO A 166 22.52 -38.13 32.92
N SER A 167 23.07 -36.93 33.15
CA SER A 167 22.35 -35.69 32.86
C SER A 167 22.53 -35.32 31.39
N THR A 168 21.47 -35.46 30.62
CA THR A 168 21.31 -34.88 29.29
C THR A 168 21.12 -33.37 29.39
N SER A 169 22.18 -32.61 29.13
CA SER A 169 22.08 -31.20 28.75
C SER A 169 22.59 -31.06 27.33
N LYS A 170 21.73 -31.30 26.34
CA LYS A 170 21.91 -30.77 24.99
C LYS A 170 21.28 -29.39 24.98
N ALA A 171 22.09 -28.38 25.22
CA ALA A 171 21.77 -26.99 24.99
C ALA A 171 22.92 -26.41 24.16
N ASP A 172 22.91 -26.67 22.85
CA ASP A 172 23.92 -26.13 21.94
C ASP A 172 23.26 -25.70 20.61
N GLY A 173 23.26 -24.39 20.36
CA GLY A 173 23.42 -23.81 19.01
C GLY A 173 22.22 -23.64 18.08
N GLN A 174 21.02 -24.14 18.40
CA GLN A 174 19.86 -23.91 17.53
C GLN A 174 19.26 -22.51 17.76
N GLY A 175 19.21 -21.70 16.70
CA GLY A 175 18.47 -20.44 16.64
C GLY A 175 16.98 -20.71 16.40
N PRO A 176 16.15 -19.66 16.16
CA PRO A 176 14.74 -19.87 15.82
C PRO A 176 14.63 -20.66 14.51
N ALA A 177 13.65 -21.57 14.43
CA ALA A 177 13.44 -22.41 13.25
C ALA A 177 14.73 -23.14 12.80
N ARG A 178 14.94 -23.22 11.49
CA ARG A 178 16.10 -23.87 10.87
C ARG A 178 17.41 -23.05 10.91
N TRP A 179 17.43 -21.87 11.53
CA TRP A 179 18.65 -21.06 11.62
C TRP A 179 19.58 -21.51 12.72
N ARG A 180 20.89 -21.39 12.48
CA ARG A 180 21.86 -21.35 13.58
C ARG A 180 21.72 -20.01 14.29
N ARG A 181 21.85 -20.01 15.62
CA ARG A 181 21.65 -18.80 16.43
C ARG A 181 22.56 -17.66 15.98
N GLU A 182 23.83 -17.97 15.75
CA GLU A 182 24.84 -16.99 15.34
C GLU A 182 24.54 -16.40 13.96
N GLU A 183 23.98 -17.21 13.05
CA GLU A 183 23.55 -16.74 11.74
C GLU A 183 22.34 -15.79 11.86
N TYR A 184 21.38 -16.12 12.72
CA TYR A 184 20.18 -15.32 12.90
C TYR A 184 20.46 -13.97 13.57
N ASP A 185 21.25 -13.99 14.65
CA ASP A 185 21.59 -12.79 15.41
C ASP A 185 22.52 -11.85 14.63
N GLY A 186 23.35 -12.41 13.75
CA GLY A 186 24.21 -11.65 12.84
C GLY A 186 23.51 -11.14 11.58
N SER A 187 22.32 -11.64 11.24
CA SER A 187 21.56 -11.20 10.06
C SER A 187 20.84 -9.88 10.29
N THR A 188 20.80 -9.04 9.26
CA THR A 188 20.00 -7.82 9.26
C THR A 188 18.50 -8.12 9.20
N ALA A 189 17.66 -7.18 9.65
CA ALA A 189 16.21 -7.33 9.57
C ALA A 189 15.72 -7.56 8.12
N ALA A 190 16.38 -6.94 7.12
CA ALA A 190 16.04 -7.11 5.72
C ALA A 190 16.33 -8.53 5.21
N GLU A 191 17.48 -9.10 5.57
CA GLU A 191 17.87 -10.47 5.19
C GLU A 191 16.93 -11.51 5.80
N ILE A 192 16.53 -11.30 7.07
CA ILE A 192 15.57 -12.17 7.75
C ILE A 192 14.21 -12.06 7.04
N VAL A 193 13.72 -10.85 6.81
CA VAL A 193 12.45 -10.58 6.12
C VAL A 193 12.38 -11.24 4.75
N ALA A 194 13.48 -11.26 3.99
CA ALA A 194 13.54 -11.92 2.68
C ALA A 194 13.37 -13.44 2.77
N ARG A 195 13.75 -14.07 3.88
CA ARG A 195 13.66 -15.52 4.09
C ARG A 195 12.36 -15.98 4.75
N LEU A 196 11.64 -15.09 5.46
CA LEU A 196 10.39 -15.43 6.15
C LEU A 196 9.31 -16.10 5.26
N PRO A 197 9.09 -15.70 3.99
CA PRO A 197 8.08 -16.33 3.14
C PRO A 197 8.31 -17.82 2.87
N GLN A 198 9.52 -18.33 3.13
CA GLN A 198 9.90 -19.72 2.93
C GLN A 198 9.66 -20.59 4.17
N LEU A 199 9.28 -19.99 5.30
CA LEU A 199 9.02 -20.69 6.54
C LEU A 199 7.60 -21.26 6.60
N SER A 200 7.42 -22.34 7.36
CA SER A 200 6.10 -22.83 7.75
C SER A 200 5.47 -21.95 8.85
N GLN A 201 4.18 -22.11 9.11
CA GLN A 201 3.50 -21.44 10.23
C GLN A 201 4.16 -21.72 11.58
N ASN A 202 4.59 -22.96 11.83
CA ASN A 202 5.29 -23.33 13.06
C ASN A 202 6.65 -22.62 13.17
N GLU A 203 7.41 -22.60 12.07
CA GLU A 203 8.70 -21.89 12.01
C GLU A 203 8.52 -20.37 12.19
N LEU A 204 7.45 -19.78 11.66
CA LEU A 204 7.11 -18.37 11.87
C LEU A 204 6.77 -18.06 13.34
N ASP A 205 6.10 -18.98 14.04
CA ASP A 205 5.77 -18.85 15.46
C ASP A 205 7.03 -18.90 16.35
N GLU A 206 7.98 -19.76 16.00
CA GLU A 206 9.29 -19.82 16.66
C GLU A 206 10.09 -18.52 16.45
N VAL A 207 10.10 -17.98 15.23
CA VAL A 207 10.75 -16.70 14.92
C VAL A 207 10.09 -15.55 15.69
N GLU A 208 8.76 -15.51 15.74
CA GLU A 208 8.04 -14.48 16.50
C GLU A 208 8.38 -14.54 18.00
N SER A 209 8.36 -15.74 18.57
CA SER A 209 8.69 -15.97 19.97
C SER A 209 10.13 -15.58 20.29
N TYR A 210 11.06 -15.91 19.40
CA TYR A 210 12.46 -15.54 19.54
C TYR A 210 12.67 -14.03 19.47
N GLU A 211 12.09 -13.36 18.47
CA GLU A 211 12.20 -11.90 18.32
C GLU A 211 11.63 -11.16 19.53
N LYS A 212 10.48 -11.59 20.06
CA LYS A 212 9.87 -11.01 21.27
C LYS A 212 10.74 -11.17 22.51
N ALA A 213 11.51 -12.27 22.61
CA ALA A 213 12.39 -12.53 23.74
C ALA A 213 13.76 -11.85 23.65
N HIS A 214 14.17 -11.43 22.45
CA HIS A 214 15.52 -10.90 22.19
C HIS A 214 15.47 -9.47 21.65
N GLN A 215 15.78 -9.26 20.36
CA GLN A 215 16.05 -7.94 19.79
C GLN A 215 14.77 -7.15 19.44
N SER A 216 13.58 -7.78 19.44
CA SER A 216 12.28 -7.15 19.19
C SER A 216 12.24 -6.29 17.92
N ARG A 217 12.83 -6.78 16.83
CA ARG A 217 12.93 -6.05 15.57
C ARG A 217 11.56 -5.89 14.94
N GLN A 218 11.01 -4.68 15.00
CA GLN A 218 9.63 -4.41 14.60
C GLN A 218 9.34 -4.80 13.14
N THR A 219 10.30 -4.59 12.23
CA THR A 219 10.15 -4.97 10.82
C THR A 219 9.98 -6.49 10.65
N VAL A 220 10.70 -7.29 11.43
CA VAL A 220 10.60 -8.76 11.40
C VAL A 220 9.26 -9.20 11.96
N LEU A 221 8.88 -8.68 13.14
CA LEU A 221 7.60 -8.99 13.78
C LEU A 221 6.39 -8.61 12.91
N GLN A 222 6.40 -7.43 12.29
CA GLN A 222 5.36 -7.00 11.37
C GLN A 222 5.27 -7.92 10.14
N LYS A 223 6.41 -8.31 9.57
CA LYS A 223 6.42 -9.23 8.45
C LYS A 223 5.91 -10.61 8.85
N VAL A 224 6.32 -11.15 9.99
CA VAL A 224 5.80 -12.42 10.52
C VAL A 224 4.29 -12.33 10.70
N ALA A 225 3.77 -11.27 11.34
CA ALA A 225 2.33 -11.08 11.49
C ALA A 225 1.58 -11.06 10.17
N SER A 226 2.16 -10.47 9.10
CA SER A 226 1.55 -10.48 7.76
C SER A 226 1.57 -11.85 7.06
N LEU A 227 2.52 -12.72 7.42
CA LEU A 227 2.66 -14.07 6.88
C LEU A 227 1.98 -15.14 7.75
N ARG A 228 1.54 -14.76 8.94
CA ARG A 228 0.66 -15.59 9.77
C ARG A 228 -0.76 -15.46 9.27
N GLY A 229 -1.44 -16.60 9.19
CA GLY A 229 -2.82 -16.66 8.77
C GLY A 229 -3.33 -18.09 8.82
N PRO A 230 -4.65 -18.30 8.76
CA PRO A 230 -5.20 -19.64 8.76
C PRO A 230 -4.66 -20.39 7.54
N GLU A 231 -4.09 -21.58 7.78
CA GLU A 231 -3.74 -22.48 6.69
C GLU A 231 -5.02 -22.85 5.92
N PRO A 232 -4.96 -22.96 4.58
CA PRO A 232 -6.13 -23.32 3.79
C PRO A 232 -6.59 -24.75 4.07
N LEU A 233 -5.69 -25.60 4.58
CA LEU A 233 -5.87 -26.98 5.01
C LEU A 233 -4.93 -27.26 6.18
N PRO A 234 -5.29 -28.14 7.14
CA PRO A 234 -4.38 -28.55 8.19
C PRO A 234 -3.09 -29.18 7.65
N GLY A 235 -1.94 -28.69 8.08
CA GLY A 235 -0.63 -29.22 7.67
C GLY A 235 -0.25 -28.83 6.24
N TYR A 236 -0.85 -27.78 5.69
CA TYR A 236 -0.66 -27.38 4.29
C TYR A 236 0.81 -27.08 3.96
N ASP A 237 1.55 -26.48 4.89
CA ASP A 237 2.94 -26.11 4.68
C ASP A 237 3.89 -27.32 4.53
N GLU A 238 3.46 -28.50 4.99
CA GLU A 238 4.18 -29.77 4.90
C GLU A 238 3.87 -30.55 3.61
N LEU A 239 2.78 -30.21 2.93
CA LEU A 239 2.35 -30.89 1.71
C LEU A 239 3.24 -30.53 0.52
N ASN A 240 3.53 -31.54 -0.30
CA ASN A 240 4.21 -31.32 -1.58
C ASN A 240 3.22 -30.83 -2.67
N VAL A 241 3.76 -30.31 -3.77
CA VAL A 241 2.95 -29.75 -4.87
C VAL A 241 1.94 -30.77 -5.44
N PRO A 242 2.31 -32.03 -5.74
CA PRO A 242 1.36 -33.04 -6.21
C PRO A 242 0.21 -33.31 -5.24
N GLU A 243 0.48 -33.39 -3.94
CA GLU A 243 -0.55 -33.58 -2.91
C GLU A 243 -1.51 -32.40 -2.85
N ILE A 244 -0.99 -31.17 -2.92
CA ILE A 244 -1.81 -29.96 -2.94
C ILE A 244 -2.68 -29.94 -4.18
N GLN A 245 -2.15 -30.29 -5.35
CA GLN A 245 -2.92 -30.36 -6.59
C GLN A 245 -4.07 -31.38 -6.50
N ARG A 246 -3.82 -32.54 -5.91
CA ARG A 246 -4.85 -33.55 -5.66
C ARG A 246 -5.95 -33.00 -4.73
N ARG A 247 -5.55 -32.38 -3.61
CA ARG A 247 -6.50 -31.77 -2.65
C ARG A 247 -7.30 -30.63 -3.28
N LEU A 248 -6.69 -29.82 -4.14
CA LEU A 248 -7.36 -28.76 -4.90
C LEU A 248 -8.42 -29.31 -5.87
N ALA A 249 -8.14 -30.44 -6.51
CA ALA A 249 -9.12 -31.11 -7.38
C ALA A 249 -10.33 -31.66 -6.59
N GLU A 250 -10.10 -32.11 -5.35
CA GLU A 250 -11.15 -32.63 -4.46
C GLU A 250 -11.95 -31.53 -3.75
N GLY A 251 -11.30 -30.44 -3.33
CA GLY A 251 -11.90 -29.40 -2.48
C GLY A 251 -12.57 -28.23 -3.19
N GLY A 252 -12.53 -28.20 -4.53
CA GLY A 252 -13.28 -27.23 -5.35
C GLY A 252 -12.81 -25.78 -5.25
N VAL A 253 -13.66 -24.87 -5.75
CA VAL A 253 -13.37 -23.45 -6.00
C VAL A 253 -13.01 -22.70 -4.71
N ASP A 254 -13.72 -22.94 -3.62
CA ASP A 254 -13.48 -22.26 -2.34
C ASP A 254 -12.11 -22.59 -1.76
N LEU A 255 -11.69 -23.86 -1.88
CA LEU A 255 -10.35 -24.27 -1.45
C LEU A 255 -9.28 -23.63 -2.35
N ALA A 256 -9.53 -23.57 -3.66
CA ALA A 256 -8.61 -22.94 -4.60
C ALA A 256 -8.40 -21.45 -4.31
N ALA A 257 -9.46 -20.72 -3.96
CA ALA A 257 -9.36 -19.32 -3.54
C ALA A 257 -8.47 -19.17 -2.29
N ARG A 258 -8.75 -19.95 -1.24
CA ARG A 258 -7.96 -19.92 0.01
C ARG A 258 -6.49 -20.27 -0.24
N VAL A 259 -6.23 -21.31 -1.02
CA VAL A 259 -4.86 -21.73 -1.37
C VAL A 259 -4.14 -20.63 -2.15
N ARG A 260 -4.78 -20.02 -3.14
CA ARG A 260 -4.16 -18.93 -3.92
C ARG A 260 -3.80 -17.73 -3.04
N ASP A 261 -4.72 -17.30 -2.20
CA ASP A 261 -4.53 -16.14 -1.33
C ASP A 261 -3.47 -16.44 -0.24
N TYR A 262 -3.39 -17.69 0.20
CA TYR A 262 -2.36 -18.16 1.13
C TYR A 262 -0.96 -18.24 0.48
N GLU A 263 -0.86 -18.73 -0.74
CA GLU A 263 0.40 -19.05 -1.39
C GLU A 263 1.12 -17.81 -1.97
N ARG A 264 0.37 -16.82 -2.49
CA ARG A 264 0.89 -15.60 -3.12
C ARG A 264 1.89 -14.81 -2.26
N PRO A 265 1.61 -14.49 -0.99
CA PRO A 265 2.56 -13.74 -0.17
C PRO A 265 3.68 -14.61 0.44
N ARG A 266 3.64 -15.94 0.25
CA ARG A 266 4.53 -16.94 0.88
C ARG A 266 5.52 -17.54 -0.13
N LYS A 267 5.57 -18.87 -0.22
CA LYS A 267 6.49 -19.62 -1.09
C LYS A 267 6.23 -19.39 -2.57
N ALA A 268 5.01 -18.95 -2.93
CA ALA A 268 4.59 -18.71 -4.31
C ALA A 268 4.93 -19.89 -5.25
N ARG A 269 4.64 -21.13 -4.84
CA ARG A 269 4.92 -22.31 -5.65
C ARG A 269 4.11 -22.25 -6.94
N ASP A 270 4.78 -22.04 -8.08
CA ASP A 270 4.13 -21.86 -9.39
C ASP A 270 3.13 -22.98 -9.71
N GLY A 271 3.52 -24.24 -9.48
CA GLY A 271 2.65 -25.40 -9.74
C GLY A 271 1.37 -25.44 -8.89
N VAL A 272 1.39 -24.80 -7.71
CA VAL A 272 0.22 -24.67 -6.84
C VAL A 272 -0.65 -23.50 -7.29
N LEU A 273 -0.04 -22.34 -7.57
CA LEU A 273 -0.77 -21.16 -8.04
C LEU A 273 -1.49 -21.43 -9.36
N HIS A 274 -0.81 -22.07 -10.32
CA HIS A 274 -1.42 -22.49 -11.58
C HIS A 274 -2.57 -23.47 -11.38
N ALA A 275 -2.43 -24.44 -10.46
CA ALA A 275 -3.49 -25.38 -10.18
C ALA A 275 -4.70 -24.70 -9.51
N ALA A 276 -4.46 -23.77 -8.60
CA ALA A 276 -5.52 -22.99 -7.96
C ALA A 276 -6.25 -22.11 -8.98
N ASP A 277 -5.53 -21.36 -9.80
CA ASP A 277 -6.12 -20.52 -10.86
C ASP A 277 -6.89 -21.35 -11.90
N ALA A 278 -6.40 -22.55 -12.24
CA ALA A 278 -7.10 -23.47 -13.14
C ALA A 278 -8.38 -24.07 -12.52
N GLN A 279 -8.49 -24.15 -11.19
CA GLN A 279 -9.74 -24.54 -10.53
C GLN A 279 -10.71 -23.36 -10.41
N LEU A 280 -10.20 -22.16 -10.18
CA LEU A 280 -11.02 -20.95 -10.13
C LEU A 280 -11.64 -20.60 -11.47
N SER A 281 -11.00 -20.93 -12.60
CA SER A 281 -11.53 -20.69 -13.94
C SER A 281 -12.60 -21.70 -14.39
N LYS A 282 -12.80 -22.79 -13.64
CA LYS A 282 -13.85 -23.79 -13.91
C LYS A 282 -15.18 -23.48 -13.22
N ALA A 283 -15.19 -22.49 -12.33
CA ALA A 283 -16.36 -21.97 -11.64
C ALA A 283 -17.20 -21.10 -12.59
#